data_AF-A0A967D1F8-F1
#
_entry.id   AF-A0A967D1F8-F1
#
_cell.length_a   1.000
_cell.length_b   1.000
_cell.length_c   1.000
_cell.angle_alpha   90.00
_cell.angle_beta   90.00
_cell.angle_gamma   90.00
#
_symmetry.space_group_name_H-M   'P 1'
#
loop_
_entity.id
_entity.type
_entity.pdbx_description
1 polymer ?
#
loop_
_entity_poly.entity_id
_entity_poly.type
_entity_poly.pdbx_seq_one_letter_code
_entity_poly.pdbx_strand_id
1 'polypeptide(L)'
;MSIFTQLISELLGILATFVMVLPYLIGYVLLIMLTLGIWRIVRRFMTPKQDFGALKTVTFGDESAVTSNSAASVISIVLIFVLWGSFTGSRWLPSVLHMPGAFQGEAGFSYTIELPDGSTQDATVDVVVFGAGENPPKLSVDEGAQSAKNDGVAIQAYRNKLLKWDANDEISRKDGAKIIAVDGQPIAPGGEVFVPNLRVAVTPKGTLNIEPDKGVQMEPIWLPAPEAVK
;
A
#
# COMPACT_ATOMS: atom_id res chain seq x y z
N MET A 1 27.15 -49.95 6.40
CA MET A 1 27.25 -48.95 7.49
C MET A 1 26.71 -47.56 7.11
N SER A 2 26.02 -47.36 5.97
CA SER A 2 25.49 -46.04 5.56
C SER A 2 24.03 -45.80 5.99
N ILE A 3 23.20 -46.84 6.02
CA ILE A 3 21.75 -46.70 6.25
C ILE A 3 21.45 -46.26 7.70
N PHE A 4 22.16 -46.81 8.68
CA PHE A 4 21.96 -46.46 10.09
C PHE A 4 22.37 -45.02 10.42
N THR A 5 23.49 -44.55 9.87
CA THR A 5 23.93 -43.15 10.02
C THR A 5 22.98 -42.18 9.35
N GLN A 6 22.46 -42.55 8.17
CA GLN A 6 21.45 -41.76 7.48
C GLN A 6 20.12 -41.71 8.26
N LEU A 7 19.66 -42.83 8.82
CA LEU A 7 18.47 -42.85 9.68
C LEU A 7 18.63 -41.94 10.91
N ILE A 8 19.82 -41.97 11.53
CA ILE A 8 20.12 -41.14 12.70
C ILE A 8 20.18 -39.65 12.33
N SER A 9 20.77 -39.29 11.19
CA SER A 9 20.79 -37.89 10.74
C SER A 9 19.40 -37.36 10.39
N GLU A 10 18.57 -38.17 9.73
CA GLU A 10 17.17 -37.82 9.43
C GLU A 10 16.35 -37.63 10.71
N LEU A 11 16.51 -38.54 11.69
CA LEU A 11 15.85 -38.43 13.00
C LEU A 11 16.28 -37.14 13.73
N LEU A 12 17.57 -36.82 13.75
CA LEU A 12 18.08 -35.59 14.37
C LEU A 12 17.63 -34.33 13.62
N GLY A 13 17.53 -34.39 12.30
CA GLY A 13 16.97 -33.32 11.47
C GLY A 13 15.52 -33.03 11.84
N ILE A 14 14.69 -34.06 11.92
CA ILE A 14 13.29 -33.94 12.36
C ILE A 14 13.22 -33.35 13.79
N LEU A 15 14.02 -33.85 14.73
CA LEU A 15 14.04 -33.35 16.10
C LEU A 15 14.46 -31.86 16.17
N ALA A 16 15.46 -31.47 15.38
CA ALA A 16 15.88 -30.08 15.26
C ALA A 16 14.77 -29.17 14.70
N THR A 17 13.99 -29.65 13.72
CA THR A 17 12.82 -28.89 13.23
C THR A 17 11.76 -28.67 14.30
N PHE A 18 11.48 -29.67 15.15
CA PHE A 18 10.54 -29.50 16.27
C PHE A 18 11.03 -28.47 17.29
N VAL A 19 12.32 -28.47 17.61
CA VAL A 19 12.92 -27.47 18.51
C VAL A 19 12.84 -26.06 17.90
N MET A 20 13.04 -25.94 16.58
CA MET A 20 12.93 -24.66 15.87
C MET A 20 11.49 -24.13 15.83
N VAL A 21 10.50 -25.02 15.79
CA VAL A 21 9.06 -24.66 15.81
C VAL A 21 8.57 -24.32 17.22
N LEU A 22 9.17 -24.88 18.26
CA LEU A 22 8.80 -24.69 19.66
C LEU A 22 8.60 -23.21 20.09
N PRO A 23 9.51 -22.25 19.78
CA PRO A 23 9.30 -20.84 20.15
C PRO A 23 8.05 -20.23 19.51
N TYR A 24 7.68 -20.63 18.28
CA TYR A 24 6.45 -20.16 17.63
C TYR A 24 5.20 -20.71 18.32
N LEU A 25 5.22 -21.99 18.71
CA LEU A 25 4.13 -22.61 19.47
C LEU A 25 3.97 -21.95 20.85
N ILE A 26 5.09 -21.68 21.54
CA ILE A 26 5.07 -20.96 22.82
C ILE A 26 4.50 -19.55 22.63
N GLY A 27 4.94 -18.82 21.60
CA GLY A 27 4.40 -17.51 21.27
C GLY A 27 2.89 -17.53 21.00
N TYR A 28 2.43 -18.53 20.25
CA TYR A 28 1.00 -18.73 19.98
C TYR A 28 0.18 -19.03 21.24
N VAL A 29 0.68 -19.92 22.11
CA VAL A 29 0.02 -20.23 23.39
C VAL A 29 0.01 -19.00 24.30
N LEU A 30 1.09 -18.23 24.36
CA LEU A 30 1.14 -16.98 25.13
C LEU A 30 0.13 -15.96 24.62
N LEU A 31 -0.06 -15.85 23.29
CA LEU A 31 -1.06 -14.98 22.69
C LEU A 31 -2.49 -15.42 23.07
N ILE A 32 -2.78 -16.72 23.06
CA ILE A 32 -4.07 -17.26 23.53
C ILE A 32 -4.29 -16.94 25.02
N MET A 33 -3.27 -17.15 25.85
CA MET A 33 -3.37 -16.89 27.29
C MET A 33 -3.54 -15.39 27.58
N LEU A 34 -2.86 -14.53 26.82
CA LEU A 34 -2.99 -13.08 26.91
C LEU A 34 -4.39 -12.62 26.51
N THR A 35 -4.91 -13.09 25.37
CA THR A 35 -6.28 -12.75 24.93
C THR A 35 -7.35 -13.26 25.89
N LEU A 36 -7.19 -14.47 26.44
CA LEU A 36 -8.06 -15.00 27.50
C LEU A 36 -7.98 -14.18 28.78
N GLY A 37 -6.78 -13.71 29.15
CA GLY A 37 -6.56 -12.82 30.28
C GLY A 37 -7.29 -11.49 30.12
N ILE A 38 -7.11 -10.84 28.96
CA ILE A 38 -7.81 -9.60 28.59
C ILE A 38 -9.33 -9.83 28.63
N TRP A 39 -9.83 -10.91 28.01
CA TRP A 39 -11.26 -11.24 28.01
C TRP A 39 -11.82 -11.42 29.43
N ARG A 40 -11.10 -12.13 30.32
CA ARG A 40 -11.53 -12.29 31.71
C ARG A 40 -11.58 -10.96 32.46
N ILE A 41 -10.61 -10.07 32.23
CA ILE A 41 -10.60 -8.73 32.83
C ILE A 41 -11.80 -7.93 32.32
N VAL A 42 -12.02 -7.87 31.01
CA VAL A 42 -13.17 -7.18 30.40
C VAL A 42 -14.49 -7.74 30.93
N ARG A 43 -14.64 -9.07 30.97
CA ARG A 43 -15.83 -9.73 31.51
C ARG A 43 -16.07 -9.41 32.97
N ARG A 44 -15.01 -9.23 33.78
CA ARG A 44 -15.14 -8.83 35.19
C ARG A 44 -15.73 -7.42 35.33
N PHE A 45 -15.43 -6.52 34.40
CA PHE A 45 -16.01 -5.18 34.35
C PHE A 45 -17.41 -5.15 33.71
N MET A 46 -17.75 -6.13 32.87
CA MET A 46 -19.11 -6.30 32.33
C MET A 46 -19.99 -7.05 33.33
N THR A 47 -20.72 -6.31 34.17
CA THR A 47 -21.69 -6.90 35.10
C THR A 47 -22.76 -7.67 34.32
N PRO A 48 -23.03 -8.96 34.61
CA PRO A 48 -24.17 -9.65 34.03
C PRO A 48 -25.45 -9.00 34.57
N LYS A 49 -26.21 -8.32 33.70
CA LYS A 49 -27.57 -7.90 34.05
C LYS A 49 -28.40 -9.17 34.24
N GLN A 50 -28.87 -9.40 35.46
CA GLN A 50 -29.86 -10.44 35.72
C GLN A 50 -31.19 -9.94 35.16
N ASP A 51 -31.46 -10.27 33.91
CA ASP A 51 -32.70 -9.89 33.25
C ASP A 51 -33.63 -11.11 33.13
N PHE A 52 -34.87 -10.95 33.59
CA PHE A 52 -35.89 -12.01 33.53
C PHE A 52 -36.58 -12.07 32.17
N GLY A 53 -36.15 -11.25 31.19
CA GLY A 53 -36.63 -11.30 29.81
C GLY A 53 -36.51 -12.68 29.14
N ALA A 54 -35.58 -13.54 29.56
CA ALA A 54 -35.44 -14.91 29.06
C ALA A 54 -36.66 -15.82 29.38
N LEU A 55 -37.49 -15.46 30.35
CA LEU A 55 -38.71 -16.19 30.71
C LEU A 55 -39.94 -15.71 29.92
N LYS A 56 -39.83 -14.62 29.16
CA LYS A 56 -40.91 -14.11 28.33
C LYS A 56 -40.83 -14.69 26.92
N THR A 57 -41.97 -15.11 26.39
CA THR A 57 -42.14 -15.44 24.98
C THR A 57 -42.34 -14.16 24.18
N VAL A 58 -41.55 -13.99 23.13
CA VAL A 58 -41.58 -12.80 22.28
C VAL A 58 -42.95 -12.70 21.60
N THR A 59 -43.69 -11.63 21.87
CA THR A 59 -44.93 -11.30 21.17
C THR A 59 -44.69 -10.07 20.29
N PHE A 60 -45.40 -9.97 19.17
CA PHE A 60 -45.29 -8.80 18.30
C PHE A 60 -45.71 -7.53 19.06
N GLY A 61 -44.83 -6.54 19.11
CA GLY A 61 -45.03 -5.32 19.87
C GLY A 61 -44.44 -5.33 21.29
N ASP A 62 -43.79 -6.41 21.72
CA ASP A 62 -43.06 -6.42 22.99
C ASP A 62 -41.68 -5.75 22.85
N GLU A 63 -41.64 -4.44 23.08
CA GLU A 63 -40.43 -3.62 23.10
C GLU A 63 -39.43 -4.03 24.20
N SER A 64 -39.89 -4.74 25.25
CA SER A 64 -39.03 -5.15 26.37
C SER A 64 -38.00 -6.23 26.01
N ALA A 65 -38.12 -6.83 24.81
CA ALA A 65 -37.11 -7.73 24.25
C ALA A 65 -35.89 -6.99 23.67
N VAL A 66 -35.96 -5.67 23.47
CA VAL A 66 -34.83 -4.88 22.94
C VAL A 66 -34.00 -4.32 24.10
N THR A 67 -32.92 -5.02 24.45
CA THR A 67 -32.02 -4.57 25.53
C THR A 67 -30.80 -3.83 24.98
N SER A 68 -30.43 -2.70 25.58
CA SER A 68 -29.21 -1.97 25.23
C SER A 68 -27.94 -2.76 25.65
N ASN A 69 -26.99 -2.94 24.72
CA ASN A 69 -25.67 -3.48 25.02
C ASN A 69 -24.61 -2.36 25.03
N SER A 70 -24.36 -1.80 26.21
CA SER A 70 -23.42 -0.68 26.37
C SER A 70 -21.98 -1.05 25.99
N ALA A 71 -21.55 -2.29 26.24
CA ALA A 71 -20.22 -2.73 25.86
C ALA A 71 -20.06 -2.82 24.33
N ALA A 72 -21.05 -3.40 23.64
CA ALA A 72 -21.06 -3.41 22.18
C ALA A 72 -21.09 -1.98 21.61
N SER A 73 -21.84 -1.07 22.24
CA SER A 73 -21.87 0.34 21.86
C SER A 73 -20.50 1.00 21.99
N VAL A 74 -19.80 0.83 23.13
CA VAL A 74 -18.47 1.41 23.34
C VAL A 74 -17.44 0.82 22.38
N ILE A 75 -17.45 -0.51 22.19
CA ILE A 75 -16.57 -1.18 21.23
C ILE A 75 -16.82 -0.67 19.81
N SER A 76 -18.09 -0.46 19.42
CA SER A 76 -18.44 0.05 18.09
C SER A 76 -17.89 1.45 17.87
N ILE A 77 -17.99 2.33 18.87
CA ILE A 77 -17.42 3.70 18.79
C ILE A 77 -15.90 3.63 18.65
N VAL A 78 -15.22 2.84 19.49
CA VAL A 78 -13.76 2.66 19.40
C VAL A 78 -13.37 2.10 18.03
N LEU A 79 -14.10 1.12 17.51
CA LEU A 79 -13.84 0.52 16.20
C LEU A 79 -13.98 1.54 15.07
N ILE A 80 -14.96 2.46 15.15
CA ILE A 80 -15.09 3.56 14.17
C ILE A 80 -13.81 4.40 14.15
N PHE A 81 -13.26 4.76 15.32
CA PHE A 81 -12.00 5.52 15.38
C PHE A 81 -10.79 4.72 14.90
N VAL A 82 -10.75 3.41 15.18
CA VAL A 82 -9.69 2.52 14.67
C VAL A 82 -9.74 2.45 13.14
N LEU A 83 -10.93 2.25 12.56
CA LEU A 83 -11.10 2.21 11.11
C LEU A 83 -10.80 3.57 10.48
N TRP A 84 -11.30 4.66 11.07
CA TRP A 84 -10.99 6.00 10.61
C TRP A 84 -9.47 6.24 10.60
N GLY A 85 -8.79 5.98 11.71
CA GLY A 85 -7.34 6.17 11.78
C GLY A 85 -6.56 5.25 10.84
N SER A 86 -7.02 4.01 10.60
CA SER A 86 -6.38 3.04 9.71
C SER A 86 -6.38 3.52 8.25
N PHE A 87 -7.48 4.16 7.81
CA PHE A 87 -7.62 4.66 6.43
C PHE A 87 -7.11 6.09 6.23
N THR A 88 -6.80 6.83 7.29
CA THR A 88 -6.27 8.21 7.19
C THR A 88 -4.82 8.34 7.67
N GLY A 89 -4.14 7.23 8.01
CA GLY A 89 -2.76 7.26 8.49
C GLY A 89 -2.57 7.98 9.83
N SER A 90 -3.53 7.82 10.75
CA SER A 90 -3.53 8.52 12.05
C SER A 90 -2.33 8.17 12.92
N ARG A 91 -1.80 9.16 13.64
CA ARG A 91 -0.73 8.99 14.63
C ARG A 91 -1.22 8.25 15.89
N TRP A 92 -2.52 8.11 16.09
CA TRP A 92 -3.10 7.35 17.22
C TRP A 92 -2.97 5.85 17.05
N LEU A 93 -2.76 5.37 15.82
CA LEU A 93 -2.59 3.96 15.52
C LEU A 93 -1.15 3.66 15.09
N PRO A 94 -0.62 2.48 15.43
CA PRO A 94 0.65 2.03 14.88
C PRO A 94 0.52 1.79 13.37
N SER A 95 1.59 2.06 12.63
CA SER A 95 1.62 1.96 11.16
C SER A 95 1.25 0.57 10.61
N VAL A 96 1.42 -0.50 11.40
CA VAL A 96 1.03 -1.87 11.05
C VAL A 96 -0.48 -2.02 10.86
N LEU A 97 -1.29 -1.17 11.51
CA LEU A 97 -2.74 -1.18 11.37
C LEU A 97 -3.22 -0.25 10.25
N HIS A 98 -2.34 0.49 9.60
CA HIS A 98 -2.72 1.38 8.51
C HIS A 98 -2.92 0.60 7.23
N MET A 99 -3.89 1.05 6.44
CA MET A 99 -4.01 0.63 5.06
C MET A 99 -2.83 1.18 4.25
N PRO A 100 -2.44 0.55 3.12
CA PRO A 100 -1.40 1.08 2.25
C PRO A 100 -1.69 2.53 1.81
N GLY A 101 -0.78 3.44 2.13
CA GLY A 101 -0.87 4.85 1.72
C GLY A 101 -0.37 5.09 0.30
N ALA A 102 -0.53 6.33 -0.18
CA ALA A 102 0.08 6.73 -1.44
C ALA A 102 1.60 6.57 -1.40
N PHE A 103 2.16 6.12 -2.52
CA PHE A 103 3.59 5.95 -2.68
C PHE A 103 4.32 7.28 -2.51
N GLN A 104 5.41 7.25 -1.76
CA GLN A 104 6.33 8.37 -1.53
C GLN A 104 7.75 7.82 -1.58
N GLY A 105 8.65 8.55 -2.23
CA GLY A 105 10.03 8.11 -2.46
C GLY A 105 10.42 8.15 -3.94
N GLU A 106 11.49 7.44 -4.24
CA GLU A 106 12.09 7.40 -5.58
C GLU A 106 11.57 6.17 -6.34
N ALA A 107 11.16 6.38 -7.57
CA ALA A 107 10.80 5.36 -8.53
C ALA A 107 11.42 5.72 -9.87
N GLY A 108 11.53 4.76 -10.78
CA GLY A 108 12.01 5.01 -12.12
C GLY A 108 11.51 3.94 -13.07
N PHE A 109 11.49 4.29 -14.35
CA PHE A 109 11.13 3.38 -15.43
C PHE A 109 11.97 3.72 -16.67
N SER A 110 12.19 2.72 -17.52
CA SER A 110 12.78 2.94 -18.84
C SER A 110 11.69 3.11 -19.89
N TYR A 111 12.00 3.86 -20.94
CA TYR A 111 11.15 3.96 -22.12
C TYR A 111 12.01 3.83 -23.38
N THR A 112 11.43 3.20 -24.40
CA THR A 112 12.08 3.01 -25.69
C THR A 112 11.41 3.91 -26.71
N ILE A 113 12.22 4.70 -27.42
CA ILE A 113 11.80 5.53 -28.53
C ILE A 113 12.22 4.91 -29.85
N GLU A 114 11.37 5.05 -30.86
CA GLU A 114 11.71 4.81 -32.26
C GLU A 114 11.98 6.16 -32.92
N LEU A 115 13.14 6.27 -33.53
CA LEU A 115 13.62 7.44 -34.25
C LEU A 115 13.08 7.47 -35.68
N PRO A 116 13.16 8.62 -36.39
CA PRO A 116 12.66 8.76 -37.76
C PRO A 116 13.34 7.83 -38.77
N ASP A 117 14.57 7.38 -38.48
CA ASP A 117 15.32 6.42 -39.29
C ASP A 117 14.97 4.96 -39.00
N GLY A 118 14.03 4.72 -38.07
CA GLY A 118 13.59 3.39 -37.62
C GLY A 118 14.51 2.73 -36.59
N SER A 119 15.60 3.40 -36.18
CA SER A 119 16.42 2.93 -35.07
C SER A 119 15.72 3.14 -33.73
N THR A 120 16.08 2.35 -32.73
CA THR A 120 15.48 2.43 -31.38
C THR A 120 16.53 2.82 -30.36
N GLN A 121 16.15 3.69 -29.42
CA GLN A 121 16.98 4.10 -28.28
C GLN A 121 16.19 4.00 -26.98
N ASP A 122 16.89 3.73 -25.89
CA ASP A 122 16.33 3.60 -24.55
C ASP A 122 16.77 4.79 -23.69
N ALA A 123 15.84 5.32 -22.90
CA ALA A 123 16.11 6.36 -21.91
C ALA A 123 15.37 6.05 -20.61
N THR A 124 15.83 6.63 -19.50
CA THR A 124 15.22 6.43 -18.18
C THR A 124 14.58 7.71 -17.65
N VAL A 125 13.47 7.55 -16.94
CA VAL A 125 12.83 8.64 -16.19
C VAL A 125 12.98 8.37 -14.70
N ASP A 126 13.66 9.28 -14.01
CA ASP A 126 13.73 9.31 -12.55
C ASP A 126 12.53 10.09 -11.99
N VAL A 127 11.72 9.42 -11.18
CA VAL A 127 10.50 9.96 -10.59
C VAL A 127 10.68 10.08 -9.08
N VAL A 128 10.59 11.31 -8.56
CA VAL A 128 10.58 11.53 -7.11
C VAL A 128 9.19 11.95 -6.66
N VAL A 129 8.60 11.16 -5.79
CA VAL A 129 7.25 11.38 -5.26
C VAL A 129 7.34 11.95 -3.85
N PHE A 130 6.90 13.20 -3.69
CA PHE A 130 6.99 13.94 -2.42
C PHE A 130 5.61 14.15 -1.78
N GLY A 131 5.59 14.40 -0.47
CA GLY A 131 4.38 14.51 0.32
C GLY A 131 3.52 15.75 0.00
N ALA A 132 2.23 15.69 0.34
CA ALA A 132 1.37 16.85 0.25
C ALA A 132 1.81 17.94 1.25
N GLY A 133 1.99 19.17 0.78
CA GLY A 133 2.47 20.30 1.61
C GLY A 133 4.00 20.40 1.72
N GLU A 134 4.76 19.48 1.12
CA GLU A 134 6.21 19.59 0.99
C GLU A 134 6.59 20.37 -0.27
N ASN A 135 7.78 20.98 -0.25
CA ASN A 135 8.32 21.63 -1.44
C ASN A 135 8.86 20.57 -2.41
N PRO A 136 8.69 20.76 -3.74
CA PRO A 136 9.21 19.82 -4.71
C PRO A 136 10.74 19.72 -4.56
N PRO A 137 11.30 18.50 -4.49
CA PRO A 137 12.73 18.32 -4.40
C PRO A 137 13.41 18.82 -5.68
N LYS A 138 14.64 19.31 -5.54
CA LYS A 138 15.47 19.66 -6.69
C LYS A 138 16.01 18.37 -7.30
N LEU A 139 15.67 18.13 -8.56
CA LEU A 139 16.16 16.98 -9.31
C LEU A 139 17.48 17.33 -9.98
N SER A 140 18.40 16.38 -9.99
CA SER A 140 19.62 16.40 -10.79
C SER A 140 19.66 15.10 -11.55
N VAL A 141 19.41 15.14 -12.86
CA VAL A 141 19.41 13.95 -13.72
C VAL A 141 20.64 13.99 -14.59
N ASP A 142 21.29 12.83 -14.71
CA ASP A 142 22.35 12.61 -15.68
C ASP A 142 21.72 12.35 -17.05
N GLU A 143 21.74 13.37 -17.90
CA GLU A 143 21.16 13.33 -19.26
C GLU A 143 21.73 12.20 -20.13
N GLY A 144 22.93 11.71 -19.83
CA GLY A 144 23.60 10.71 -20.65
C GLY A 144 24.13 11.26 -21.97
N ALA A 145 24.69 10.39 -22.80
CA ALA A 145 25.38 10.74 -24.05
C ALA A 145 24.62 10.30 -25.33
N GLN A 146 23.43 9.73 -25.18
CA GLN A 146 22.59 9.28 -26.30
C GLN A 146 21.70 10.43 -26.79
N SER A 147 21.12 10.28 -27.98
CA SER A 147 20.19 11.28 -28.54
C SER A 147 18.86 11.32 -27.79
N ALA A 148 18.40 10.16 -27.31
CA ALA A 148 17.40 10.02 -26.24
C ALA A 148 18.08 10.18 -24.89
N LYS A 149 17.68 11.19 -24.12
CA LYS A 149 18.30 11.52 -22.83
C LYS A 149 17.40 11.13 -21.68
N ASN A 150 18.02 10.95 -20.53
CA ASN A 150 17.29 10.66 -19.31
C ASN A 150 16.57 11.91 -18.80
N ASP A 151 15.42 11.69 -18.17
CA ASP A 151 14.55 12.74 -17.64
C ASP A 151 14.36 12.62 -16.13
N GLY A 152 13.99 13.74 -15.50
CA GLY A 152 13.64 13.79 -14.09
C GLY A 152 12.30 14.47 -13.87
N VAL A 153 11.44 13.87 -13.05
CA VAL A 153 10.19 14.49 -12.66
C VAL A 153 9.87 14.33 -11.17
N ALA A 154 9.61 15.47 -10.54
CA ALA A 154 9.06 15.52 -9.17
C ALA A 154 7.54 15.62 -9.26
N ILE A 155 6.85 14.71 -8.57
CA ILE A 155 5.38 14.60 -8.54
C ILE A 155 4.92 14.60 -7.09
N GLN A 156 3.87 15.34 -6.77
CA GLN A 156 3.26 15.28 -5.46
C GLN A 156 2.42 14.00 -5.34
N ALA A 157 2.46 13.32 -4.20
CA ALA A 157 1.58 12.18 -3.92
C ALA A 157 0.10 12.52 -4.22
N TYR A 158 -0.66 11.53 -4.68
CA TYR A 158 -2.05 11.69 -5.17
C TYR A 158 -2.24 12.57 -6.42
N ARG A 159 -1.18 13.08 -7.04
CA ARG A 159 -1.25 13.88 -8.28
C ARG A 159 -0.61 13.13 -9.44
N ASN A 160 -0.91 13.57 -10.65
CA ASN A 160 -0.23 13.13 -11.87
C ASN A 160 0.56 14.29 -12.47
N LYS A 161 1.48 13.98 -13.38
CA LYS A 161 2.24 14.98 -14.10
C LYS A 161 2.50 14.55 -15.53
N LEU A 162 2.36 15.50 -16.44
CA LEU A 162 2.73 15.34 -17.83
C LEU A 162 4.22 15.66 -17.99
N LEU A 163 5.00 14.67 -18.40
CA LEU A 163 6.40 14.80 -18.78
C LEU A 163 6.49 14.91 -20.31
N LYS A 164 7.16 15.97 -20.77
CA LYS A 164 7.64 16.10 -22.14
C LYS A 164 9.05 15.51 -22.17
N TRP A 165 9.15 14.23 -22.50
CA TRP A 165 10.40 13.48 -22.56
C TRP A 165 11.35 14.05 -23.63
N ASP A 166 10.79 14.60 -24.70
CA ASP A 166 11.56 15.16 -25.83
C ASP A 166 12.07 16.59 -25.61
N ALA A 167 12.13 17.08 -24.37
CA ALA A 167 12.45 18.47 -24.08
C ALA A 167 13.96 18.76 -24.05
N ASN A 168 14.75 17.78 -23.63
CA ASN A 168 16.22 17.81 -23.56
C ASN A 168 16.89 16.99 -24.67
N ASP A 169 16.13 16.10 -25.34
CA ASP A 169 16.56 15.25 -26.44
C ASP A 169 17.05 16.01 -27.68
N GLU A 170 17.90 15.34 -28.46
CA GLU A 170 18.38 15.85 -29.75
C GLU A 170 17.32 15.72 -30.86
N ILE A 171 16.49 14.67 -30.80
CA ILE A 171 15.45 14.37 -31.78
C ILE A 171 14.11 14.31 -31.06
N SER A 172 13.21 15.22 -31.43
CA SER A 172 11.94 15.40 -30.76
C SER A 172 10.78 14.69 -31.46
N ARG A 173 9.60 14.73 -30.84
CA ARG A 173 8.36 14.24 -31.49
C ARG A 173 8.01 15.01 -32.76
N LYS A 174 8.49 16.24 -32.92
CA LYS A 174 8.26 17.03 -34.14
C LYS A 174 9.07 16.49 -35.32
N ASP A 175 10.19 15.86 -35.02
CA ASP A 175 11.10 15.28 -36.00
C ASP A 175 10.66 13.86 -36.41
N GLY A 176 9.69 13.28 -35.69
CA GLY A 176 9.08 11.99 -35.97
C GLY A 176 9.34 10.91 -34.91
N ALA A 177 10.07 11.24 -33.84
CA ALA A 177 10.33 10.28 -32.76
C ALA A 177 9.05 9.94 -31.98
N LYS A 178 8.90 8.67 -31.60
CA LYS A 178 7.71 8.17 -30.89
C LYS A 178 8.10 7.13 -29.84
N ILE A 179 7.37 7.10 -28.73
CA ILE A 179 7.50 6.04 -27.73
C ILE A 179 6.85 4.77 -28.26
N ILE A 180 7.56 3.64 -28.16
CA ILE A 180 7.07 2.32 -28.57
C ILE A 180 7.00 1.32 -27.42
N ALA A 181 7.76 1.53 -26.33
CA ALA A 181 7.73 0.67 -25.16
C ALA A 181 8.01 1.45 -23.85
N VAL A 182 7.50 0.93 -22.74
CA VAL A 182 7.79 1.38 -21.37
C VAL A 182 8.09 0.14 -20.52
N ASP A 183 9.23 0.11 -19.83
CA ASP A 183 9.76 -1.06 -19.10
C ASP A 183 9.72 -2.35 -19.93
N GLY A 184 10.08 -2.24 -21.22
CA GLY A 184 10.06 -3.33 -22.19
C GLY A 184 8.66 -3.81 -22.63
N GLN A 185 7.58 -3.19 -22.13
CA GLN A 185 6.22 -3.48 -22.57
C GLN A 185 5.82 -2.58 -23.75
N PRO A 186 5.40 -3.15 -24.90
CA PRO A 186 4.94 -2.36 -26.03
C PRO A 186 3.74 -1.49 -25.69
N ILE A 187 3.79 -0.21 -26.08
CA ILE A 187 2.72 0.76 -25.84
C ILE A 187 2.50 1.63 -27.08
N ALA A 188 1.23 1.92 -27.37
CA ALA A 188 0.84 2.87 -28.40
C ALA A 188 0.31 4.17 -27.76
N PRO A 189 0.27 5.29 -28.51
CA PRO A 189 -0.40 6.50 -28.05
C PRO A 189 -1.86 6.22 -27.62
N GLY A 190 -2.21 6.66 -26.41
CA GLY A 190 -3.48 6.36 -25.74
C GLY A 190 -3.43 5.13 -24.81
N GLY A 191 -2.35 4.35 -24.86
CA GLY A 191 -2.14 3.20 -23.98
C GLY A 191 -1.57 3.57 -22.61
N GLU A 192 -1.57 2.58 -21.72
CA GLU A 192 -1.01 2.67 -20.37
C GLU A 192 -0.27 1.40 -19.99
N VAL A 193 0.76 1.57 -19.16
CA VAL A 193 1.56 0.50 -18.55
C VAL A 193 1.64 0.76 -17.06
N PHE A 194 1.50 -0.30 -16.27
CA PHE A 194 1.71 -0.27 -14.83
C PHE A 194 3.12 -0.77 -14.54
N VAL A 195 3.93 0.10 -13.98
CA VAL A 195 5.29 -0.17 -13.53
C VAL A 195 5.31 -0.17 -11.99
N PRO A 196 6.39 -0.64 -11.33
CA PRO A 196 6.43 -0.63 -9.87
C PRO A 196 6.15 0.78 -9.29
N ASN A 197 5.08 0.89 -8.50
CA ASN A 197 4.61 2.10 -7.84
C ASN A 197 4.15 3.26 -8.75
N LEU A 198 4.10 3.08 -10.08
CA LEU A 198 3.64 4.11 -11.00
C LEU A 198 2.74 3.53 -12.09
N ARG A 199 1.78 4.34 -12.54
CA ARG A 199 1.09 4.17 -13.81
C ARG A 199 1.67 5.17 -14.80
N VAL A 200 2.12 4.67 -15.94
CA VAL A 200 2.67 5.47 -17.04
C VAL A 200 1.77 5.32 -18.25
N ALA A 201 1.16 6.43 -18.69
CA ALA A 201 0.30 6.45 -19.86
C ALA A 201 0.89 7.34 -20.96
N VAL A 202 0.92 6.85 -22.19
CA VAL A 202 1.32 7.64 -23.35
C VAL A 202 0.08 8.38 -23.84
N THR A 203 0.08 9.70 -23.74
CA THR A 203 -1.03 10.52 -24.24
C THR A 203 -1.16 10.40 -25.77
N PRO A 204 -2.32 10.76 -26.37
CA PRO A 204 -2.46 10.78 -27.84
C PRO A 204 -1.47 11.70 -28.55
N LYS A 205 -0.89 12.67 -27.84
CA LYS A 205 0.16 13.59 -28.33
C LYS A 205 1.59 13.04 -28.12
N GLY A 206 1.73 11.81 -27.62
CA GLY A 206 3.02 11.17 -27.37
C GLY A 206 3.77 11.65 -26.12
N THR A 207 3.21 12.53 -25.29
CA THR A 207 3.78 12.84 -23.95
C THR A 207 3.49 11.73 -22.94
N LEU A 208 4.33 11.60 -21.92
CA LEU A 208 4.14 10.68 -20.81
C LEU A 208 3.29 11.32 -19.71
N ASN A 209 2.22 10.66 -19.31
CA ASN A 209 1.46 10.99 -18.12
C ASN A 209 1.85 10.00 -17.02
N ILE A 210 2.47 10.50 -15.96
CA ILE A 210 3.00 9.69 -14.87
C ILE A 210 2.13 9.93 -13.64
N GLU A 211 1.64 8.85 -13.05
CA GLU A 211 0.78 8.85 -11.89
C GLU A 211 1.32 7.85 -10.86
N PRO A 212 1.82 8.31 -9.70
CA PRO A 212 2.21 7.43 -8.61
C PRO A 212 1.02 6.63 -8.06
N ASP A 213 1.31 5.47 -7.49
CA ASP A 213 0.32 4.68 -6.78
C ASP A 213 -0.27 5.48 -5.62
N LYS A 214 -1.60 5.58 -5.59
CA LYS A 214 -2.35 6.31 -4.57
C LYS A 214 -2.60 5.47 -3.33
N GLY A 215 -2.36 4.17 -3.39
CA GLY A 215 -2.76 3.25 -2.35
C GLY A 215 -4.27 3.27 -2.12
N VAL A 216 -4.67 2.93 -0.90
CA VAL A 216 -6.09 2.83 -0.49
C VAL A 216 -6.43 3.79 0.66
N GLN A 217 -5.44 4.47 1.24
CA GLN A 217 -5.70 5.52 2.21
C GLN A 217 -6.41 6.72 1.57
N MET A 218 -7.23 7.38 2.36
CA MET A 218 -7.90 8.63 1.98
C MET A 218 -6.92 9.79 2.08
N GLU A 219 -6.90 10.65 1.07
CA GLU A 219 -6.15 11.91 1.13
C GLU A 219 -6.74 12.81 2.23
N PRO A 220 -5.91 13.46 3.07
CA PRO A 220 -6.38 14.30 4.18
C PRO A 220 -7.35 15.43 3.80
N ILE A 221 -7.36 15.85 2.53
CA ILE A 221 -8.29 16.87 2.04
C ILE A 221 -9.74 16.39 2.01
N TRP A 222 -9.97 15.09 1.86
CA TRP A 222 -11.31 14.48 1.81
C TRP A 222 -11.77 14.03 3.18
N LEU A 223 -10.86 13.42 3.95
CA LEU A 223 -11.11 12.99 5.30
C LEU A 223 -9.84 13.20 6.14
N PRO A 224 -9.78 14.25 6.97
CA PRO A 224 -8.64 14.43 7.86
C PRO A 224 -8.58 13.29 8.88
N ALA A 225 -7.37 13.03 9.40
CA ALA A 225 -7.19 12.08 10.48
C ALA A 225 -7.93 12.53 11.76
N PRO A 226 -8.33 11.59 12.65
CA PRO A 226 -9.04 11.89 13.90
C PRO A 226 -8.44 13.04 14.72
N GLU A 227 -7.12 13.08 14.84
CA GLU A 227 -6.38 14.10 15.59
C GLU A 227 -6.32 15.48 14.93
N ALA A 228 -6.64 15.55 13.63
CA ALA A 228 -6.58 16.77 12.84
C ALA A 228 -7.94 17.48 12.75
N VAL A 229 -9.01 16.86 13.24
CA VAL A 229 -10.34 17.49 13.34
C VAL A 229 -10.33 18.45 14.53
N LYS A 230 -10.65 19.72 14.25
CA LYS A 230 -10.76 20.81 15.23
C LYS A 230 -12.21 21.11 15.55
#